data_AF-A0A2S2P4V8-F1
#
_entry.id   AF-A0A2S2P4V8-F1
#
_cell.length_a   1.000
_cell.length_b   1.000
_cell.length_c   1.000
_cell.angle_alpha   90.00
_cell.angle_beta   90.00
_cell.angle_gamma   90.00
#
_symmetry.space_group_name_H-M   'P 1'
#
loop_
_entity.id
_entity.type
_entity.pdbx_description
1 polymer ?
#
loop_
_entity_poly.entity_id
_entity_poly.type
_entity_poly.pdbx_seq_one_letter_code
_entity_poly.pdbx_strand_id
1 'polypeptide(L)'
;MYTITLNGNCSELSCDIFPPIEVENTARICLLSLQTNNSIPNIEPGCNAIGFRNFVGQNENVIIPTGSYELDDLESVINKFMPDYVTHFKLKANSNTLKCMISCSHEIDFSVENSVAKLLGFRNVVYTTGVTHESENTVNIMKVNCIKVECNLIVGSFCDGAPSQTIHELYPTVPAGYKIVEVPRHPVFYRLNTTSISKVNIVLKDQNDFLINLRGEPITIRLQITR
;
A
#
# COMPACT_ATOMS: atom_id res chain seq x y z
N MET A 1 -13.41 24.06 21.35
CA MET A 1 -12.71 22.83 20.90
C MET A 1 -13.68 22.09 20.00
N TYR A 2 -13.26 21.75 18.79
CA TYR A 2 -14.10 21.06 17.81
C TYR A 2 -13.49 19.70 17.49
N THR A 3 -14.34 18.74 17.13
CA THR A 3 -13.91 17.44 16.60
C THR A 3 -14.60 17.22 15.27
N ILE A 4 -13.81 16.89 14.25
CA ILE A 4 -14.31 16.60 12.91
C ILE A 4 -14.06 15.12 12.65
N THR A 5 -15.10 14.41 12.24
CA THR A 5 -15.02 12.98 11.89
C THR A 5 -15.35 12.83 10.42
N LEU A 6 -14.43 12.25 9.65
CA LEU A 6 -14.63 11.90 8.25
C LEU A 6 -14.75 10.39 8.14
N ASN A 7 -15.80 9.92 7.49
CA ASN A 7 -16.01 8.51 7.16
C ASN A 7 -16.04 8.36 5.64
N GLY A 8 -15.50 7.26 5.13
CA GLY A 8 -15.59 6.92 3.72
C GLY A 8 -15.08 5.51 3.47
N ASN A 9 -14.75 5.21 2.22
CA ASN A 9 -14.30 3.90 1.77
C ASN A 9 -13.13 3.97 0.77
N CYS A 10 -12.49 5.12 0.66
CA CYS A 10 -11.35 5.36 -0.21
C CYS A 10 -10.34 6.27 0.48
N SER A 11 -9.18 6.46 -0.16
CA SER A 11 -8.07 7.25 0.40
C SER A 11 -8.28 8.75 0.33
N GLU A 12 -9.35 9.23 -0.31
CA GLU A 12 -9.69 10.65 -0.42
C GLU A 12 -11.03 10.89 0.28
N LEU A 13 -10.98 11.54 1.43
CA LEU A 13 -12.14 11.89 2.22
C LEU A 13 -12.38 13.39 2.12
N SER A 14 -13.63 13.79 1.97
CA SER A 14 -14.00 15.19 2.03
C SER A 14 -15.31 15.39 2.79
N CYS A 15 -15.43 16.52 3.47
CA CYS A 15 -16.64 16.94 4.16
C CYS A 15 -16.79 18.45 3.99
N ASP A 16 -17.93 18.86 3.45
CA ASP A 16 -18.36 20.25 3.41
C ASP A 16 -19.12 20.56 4.71
N ILE A 17 -18.84 21.73 5.30
CA ILE A 17 -19.36 22.16 6.58
C ILE A 17 -20.15 23.45 6.38
N PHE A 18 -21.45 23.40 6.67
CA PHE A 18 -22.35 24.54 6.58
C PHE A 18 -23.25 24.63 7.84
N PRO A 19 -23.27 25.76 8.55
CA PRO A 19 -22.42 26.95 8.33
C PRO A 19 -20.93 26.67 8.63
N PRO A 20 -19.98 27.47 8.07
CA PRO A 20 -18.56 27.28 8.34
C PRO A 20 -18.22 27.34 9.84
N ILE A 21 -17.21 26.57 10.25
CA ILE A 21 -16.69 26.64 11.62
C ILE A 21 -15.69 27.80 11.70
N GLU A 22 -16.03 28.82 12.47
CA GLU A 22 -15.16 29.94 12.78
C GLU A 22 -14.21 29.60 13.93
N VAL A 23 -12.92 29.88 13.74
CA VAL A 23 -11.84 29.61 14.71
C VAL A 23 -10.89 30.80 14.81
N GLU A 24 -10.17 30.87 15.93
CA GLU A 24 -9.17 31.91 16.16
C GLU A 24 -7.91 31.69 15.33
N ASN A 25 -7.15 32.76 15.06
CA ASN A 25 -5.85 32.68 14.36
C ASN A 25 -4.81 31.80 15.08
N THR A 26 -4.97 31.58 16.38
CA THR A 26 -4.07 30.73 17.18
C THR A 26 -4.47 29.26 17.15
N ALA A 27 -5.64 28.94 16.60
CA ALA A 27 -6.19 27.61 16.64
C ALA A 27 -5.28 26.60 15.92
N ARG A 28 -5.25 25.40 16.49
CA ARG A 28 -4.40 24.30 16.05
C ARG A 28 -5.21 23.04 15.84
N ILE A 29 -4.74 22.19 14.94
CA ILE A 29 -5.37 20.93 14.59
C ILE A 29 -4.39 19.76 14.75
N CYS A 30 -4.89 18.61 15.18
CA CYS A 30 -4.15 17.37 15.24
C CYS A 30 -5.02 16.18 14.80
N LEU A 31 -4.36 15.07 14.46
CA LEU A 31 -5.04 13.77 14.31
C LEU A 31 -5.35 13.20 15.70
N LEU A 32 -6.61 12.85 15.93
CA LEU A 32 -7.03 12.08 17.12
C LEU A 32 -6.93 10.59 16.91
N SER A 33 -7.42 10.11 15.77
CA SER A 33 -7.40 8.69 15.45
C SER A 33 -7.64 8.44 13.97
N LEU A 34 -7.05 7.37 13.44
CA LEU A 34 -7.35 6.78 12.15
C LEU A 34 -7.72 5.30 12.36
N GLN A 35 -8.80 4.87 11.73
CA GLN A 35 -9.23 3.48 11.76
C GLN A 35 -9.58 3.01 10.36
N THR A 36 -9.00 1.89 9.93
CA THR A 36 -9.32 1.21 8.66
C THR A 36 -8.94 -0.27 8.78
N ASN A 37 -9.26 -1.08 7.77
CA ASN A 37 -8.76 -2.45 7.67
C ASN A 37 -7.44 -2.47 6.89
N ASN A 38 -6.50 -3.33 7.29
CA ASN A 38 -5.29 -3.58 6.53
C ASN A 38 -5.63 -4.46 5.33
N SER A 39 -6.15 -3.83 4.29
CA SER A 39 -6.53 -4.44 3.02
C SER A 39 -5.62 -3.97 1.88
N ILE A 40 -4.48 -3.36 2.17
CA ILE A 40 -3.63 -2.76 1.14
C ILE A 40 -3.06 -3.89 0.26
N PRO A 41 -3.36 -3.92 -1.05
CA PRO A 41 -2.90 -4.98 -1.92
C PRO A 41 -1.41 -4.83 -2.24
N ASN A 42 -0.71 -5.96 -2.31
CA ASN A 42 0.65 -6.03 -2.86
C ASN A 42 0.68 -6.56 -4.30
N ILE A 43 -0.42 -7.16 -4.75
CA ILE A 43 -0.70 -7.50 -6.14
C ILE A 43 -1.90 -6.69 -6.62
N GLU A 44 -1.71 -5.93 -7.70
CA GLU A 44 -2.74 -5.10 -8.33
C GLU A 44 -2.39 -4.87 -9.82
N PRO A 45 -3.31 -4.36 -10.66
CA PRO A 45 -3.00 -4.05 -12.05
C PRO A 45 -1.75 -3.17 -12.15
N GLY A 46 -0.74 -3.62 -12.89
CA GLY A 46 0.59 -3.00 -12.94
C GLY A 46 1.71 -3.84 -12.31
N CYS A 47 1.36 -4.77 -11.41
CA CYS A 47 2.27 -5.74 -10.80
C CYS A 47 1.50 -7.01 -10.42
N ASN A 48 1.11 -7.79 -11.42
CA ASN A 48 0.24 -8.95 -11.24
C ASN A 48 0.39 -10.04 -12.32
N ALA A 49 1.43 -10.00 -13.15
CA ALA A 49 1.65 -11.00 -14.19
C ALA A 49 2.90 -11.85 -13.95
N ILE A 50 2.84 -13.11 -14.35
CA ILE A 50 3.99 -14.02 -14.46
C ILE A 50 3.83 -14.83 -15.74
N GLY A 51 4.88 -14.89 -16.57
CA GLY A 51 4.88 -15.67 -17.80
C GLY A 51 5.45 -17.07 -17.60
N PHE A 52 4.92 -18.04 -18.33
CA PHE A 52 5.45 -19.39 -18.45
C PHE A 52 5.71 -19.71 -19.92
N ARG A 53 6.89 -20.24 -20.24
CA ARG A 53 7.21 -20.66 -21.62
C ARG A 53 7.08 -22.16 -21.77
N ASN A 54 6.33 -22.58 -22.78
CA ASN A 54 6.25 -23.98 -23.17
C ASN A 54 7.52 -24.44 -23.92
N PHE A 55 7.66 -25.75 -24.16
CA PHE A 55 8.82 -26.31 -24.88
C PHE A 55 8.97 -25.83 -26.33
N VAL A 56 7.94 -25.19 -26.90
CA VAL A 56 7.94 -24.62 -28.25
C VAL A 56 8.30 -23.12 -28.22
N GLY A 57 8.54 -22.56 -27.04
CA GLY A 57 8.92 -21.15 -26.84
C GLY A 57 7.75 -20.18 -26.85
N GLN A 58 6.50 -20.65 -26.84
CA GLN A 58 5.33 -19.78 -26.68
C GLN A 58 5.17 -19.41 -25.21
N ASN A 59 4.92 -18.12 -24.96
CA ASN A 59 4.74 -17.59 -23.62
C ASN A 59 3.25 -17.47 -23.28
N GLU A 60 2.87 -17.93 -22.09
CA GLU A 60 1.53 -17.80 -21.54
C GLU A 60 1.58 -17.03 -20.23
N ASN A 61 0.81 -15.94 -20.15
CA ASN A 61 0.82 -15.05 -19.01
C ASN A 61 -0.29 -15.43 -18.03
N VAL A 62 0.09 -15.69 -16.79
CA VAL A 62 -0.83 -15.88 -15.68
C VAL A 62 -1.03 -14.54 -14.98
N ILE A 63 -2.30 -14.11 -14.89
CA ILE A 63 -2.69 -12.90 -14.19
C ILE A 63 -3.17 -13.25 -12.79
N ILE A 64 -2.43 -12.79 -11.79
CA ILE A 64 -2.74 -12.97 -10.38
C ILE A 64 -3.85 -11.98 -9.99
N PRO A 65 -4.95 -12.44 -9.35
CA PRO A 65 -6.00 -11.55 -8.89
C PRO A 65 -5.50 -10.52 -7.87
N THR A 66 -6.08 -9.32 -7.86
CA THR A 66 -5.73 -8.28 -6.89
C THR A 66 -5.90 -8.77 -5.45
N GLY A 67 -4.88 -8.58 -4.61
CA GLY A 67 -4.91 -9.08 -3.24
C GLY A 67 -3.69 -8.68 -2.41
N SER A 68 -3.77 -9.04 -1.13
CA SER A 68 -2.67 -8.95 -0.18
C SER A 68 -2.24 -10.38 0.11
N TYR A 69 -1.09 -10.78 -0.43
CA TYR A 69 -0.64 -12.17 -0.38
C TYR A 69 0.69 -12.27 0.36
N GLU A 70 0.79 -13.24 1.27
CA GLU A 70 2.09 -13.73 1.71
C GLU A 70 2.73 -14.59 0.60
N LEU A 71 4.02 -14.92 0.72
CA LEU A 71 4.70 -15.73 -0.29
C LEU A 71 4.06 -17.12 -0.49
N ASP A 72 3.61 -17.75 0.59
CA ASP A 72 2.94 -19.07 0.52
C ASP A 72 1.56 -18.97 -0.17
N ASP A 73 0.86 -17.85 0.02
CA ASP A 73 -0.40 -17.58 -0.67
C ASP A 73 -0.16 -17.33 -2.16
N LEU A 74 0.92 -16.60 -2.53
CA LEU A 74 1.33 -16.43 -3.92
C LEU A 74 1.68 -17.76 -4.58
N GLU A 75 2.44 -18.64 -3.91
CA GLU A 75 2.72 -19.99 -4.42
C GLU A 75 1.42 -20.72 -4.72
N SER A 76 0.48 -20.71 -3.78
CA SER A 76 -0.80 -21.42 -3.88
C SER A 76 -1.66 -20.88 -5.02
N VAL A 77 -1.73 -19.56 -5.16
CA VAL A 77 -2.50 -18.90 -6.23
C VAL A 77 -1.87 -19.12 -7.59
N ILE A 78 -0.54 -19.00 -7.73
CA ILE A 78 0.14 -19.26 -9.00
C ILE A 78 -0.04 -20.71 -9.42
N ASN A 79 0.11 -21.68 -8.51
CA ASN A 79 -0.15 -23.09 -8.81
C ASN A 79 -1.61 -23.35 -9.25
N LYS A 80 -2.57 -22.55 -8.80
CA LYS A 80 -3.98 -22.68 -9.20
C LYS A 80 -4.26 -22.17 -10.61
N PHE A 81 -3.53 -21.15 -11.05
CA PHE A 81 -3.74 -20.49 -12.35
C PHE A 81 -2.67 -20.82 -13.39
N MET A 82 -1.66 -21.64 -13.04
CA MET A 82 -0.63 -22.04 -13.99
C MET A 82 -1.20 -22.89 -15.13
N PRO A 83 -0.60 -22.83 -16.32
CA PRO A 83 -1.02 -23.66 -17.45
C PRO A 83 -0.88 -25.16 -17.16
N ASP A 84 -1.72 -25.99 -17.78
CA ASP A 84 -1.76 -27.45 -17.56
C ASP A 84 -0.41 -28.15 -17.84
N TYR A 85 0.42 -27.59 -18.72
CA TYR A 85 1.74 -28.16 -19.02
C TYR A 85 2.76 -27.91 -17.89
N VAL A 86 2.53 -26.92 -17.02
CA VAL A 86 3.39 -26.63 -15.87
C VAL A 86 3.02 -27.60 -14.75
N THR A 87 3.88 -28.59 -14.52
CA THR A 87 3.63 -29.66 -13.53
C THR A 87 4.14 -29.32 -12.14
N HIS A 88 4.99 -28.30 -12.03
CA HIS A 88 5.65 -27.92 -10.80
C HIS A 88 5.95 -26.43 -10.76
N PHE A 89 5.57 -25.77 -9.68
CA PHE A 89 5.97 -24.43 -9.31
C PHE A 89 6.13 -24.34 -7.78
N LYS A 90 7.25 -23.79 -7.32
CA LYS A 90 7.57 -23.55 -5.91
C LYS A 90 8.15 -22.15 -5.72
N LEU A 91 7.73 -21.49 -4.65
CA LEU A 91 8.14 -20.14 -4.30
C LEU A 91 8.41 -20.08 -2.79
N LYS A 92 9.66 -19.85 -2.39
CA LYS A 92 10.05 -19.88 -0.98
C LYS A 92 10.85 -18.65 -0.58
N ALA A 93 10.62 -18.15 0.62
CA ALA A 93 11.54 -17.21 1.24
C ALA A 93 12.80 -17.93 1.72
N ASN A 94 13.95 -17.29 1.51
CA ASN A 94 15.19 -17.60 2.23
C ASN A 94 15.32 -16.60 3.39
N SER A 95 14.95 -17.01 4.61
CA SER A 95 14.95 -16.14 5.79
C SER A 95 16.34 -15.60 6.16
N ASN A 96 17.42 -16.24 5.70
CA ASN A 96 18.78 -15.78 5.98
C ASN A 96 19.19 -14.62 5.07
N THR A 97 18.79 -14.66 3.79
CA THR A 97 19.15 -13.64 2.80
C THR A 97 18.01 -12.63 2.55
N LEU A 98 16.81 -12.91 3.08
CA LEU A 98 15.57 -12.18 2.80
C LEU A 98 15.19 -12.15 1.31
N LYS A 99 15.72 -13.09 0.54
CA LYS A 99 15.48 -13.26 -0.90
C LYS A 99 14.43 -14.32 -1.16
N CYS A 100 13.93 -14.35 -2.39
CA CYS A 100 13.01 -15.38 -2.85
C CYS A 100 13.77 -16.47 -3.61
N MET A 101 13.35 -17.71 -3.45
CA MET A 101 13.80 -18.85 -4.24
C MET A 101 12.62 -19.37 -5.06
N ILE A 102 12.83 -19.53 -6.37
CA ILE A 102 11.81 -20.01 -7.29
C ILE A 102 12.30 -21.25 -8.03
N SER A 103 11.44 -22.25 -8.15
CA SER A 103 11.71 -23.46 -8.93
C SER A 103 10.47 -23.84 -9.71
N CYS A 104 10.64 -24.15 -10.99
CA CYS A 104 9.54 -24.47 -11.88
C CYS A 104 9.94 -25.59 -12.85
N SER A 105 8.96 -26.36 -13.31
CA SER A 105 9.11 -27.36 -14.37
C SER A 105 9.44 -26.74 -15.74
N HIS A 106 9.09 -25.48 -15.94
CA HIS A 106 9.23 -24.73 -17.19
C HIS A 106 9.95 -23.40 -16.96
N GLU A 107 10.36 -22.74 -18.05
CA GLU A 107 10.96 -21.42 -17.93
C GLU A 107 9.92 -20.42 -17.43
N ILE A 108 10.37 -19.54 -16.53
CA ILE A 108 9.57 -18.45 -15.97
C ILE A 108 9.98 -17.19 -16.69
N ASP A 109 9.02 -16.52 -17.33
CA ASP A 109 9.24 -15.27 -18.04
C ASP A 109 8.77 -14.09 -17.19
N PHE A 110 9.73 -13.39 -16.58
CA PHE A 110 9.50 -12.14 -15.87
C PHE A 110 9.68 -10.89 -16.73
N SER A 111 10.01 -11.04 -18.02
CA SER A 111 10.10 -9.92 -18.97
C SER A 111 8.74 -9.44 -19.49
N VAL A 112 7.65 -10.11 -19.07
CA VAL A 112 6.27 -9.75 -19.38
C VAL A 112 5.88 -8.37 -18.82
N GLU A 113 4.90 -7.73 -19.45
CA GLU A 113 4.31 -6.52 -18.90
C GLU A 113 3.65 -6.79 -17.55
N ASN A 114 3.66 -5.79 -16.65
CA ASN A 114 3.08 -5.87 -15.30
C ASN A 114 3.62 -7.03 -14.45
N SER A 115 4.88 -7.43 -14.70
CA SER A 115 5.54 -8.53 -14.02
C SER A 115 5.60 -8.38 -12.50
N VAL A 116 5.37 -9.48 -11.78
CA VAL A 116 5.54 -9.57 -10.32
C VAL A 116 7.00 -9.68 -9.87
N ALA A 117 7.95 -9.75 -10.81
CA ALA A 117 9.36 -9.97 -10.51
C ALA A 117 9.93 -8.98 -9.48
N LYS A 118 9.62 -7.69 -9.64
CA LYS A 118 10.09 -6.65 -8.71
C LYS A 118 9.58 -6.87 -7.28
N LEU A 119 8.34 -7.35 -7.12
CA LEU A 119 7.77 -7.68 -5.82
C LEU A 119 8.53 -8.83 -5.15
N LEU A 120 8.91 -9.82 -5.95
CA LEU A 120 9.63 -11.02 -5.52
C LEU A 120 11.16 -10.85 -5.49
N GLY A 121 11.68 -9.69 -5.88
CA GLY A 121 13.11 -9.35 -5.90
C GLY A 121 13.88 -9.83 -7.13
N PHE A 122 13.22 -10.43 -8.13
CA PHE A 122 13.83 -10.91 -9.38
C PHE A 122 14.00 -9.79 -10.40
N ARG A 123 14.90 -9.99 -11.37
CA ARG A 123 15.00 -9.16 -12.58
C ARG A 123 13.92 -9.54 -13.59
N ASN A 124 13.59 -8.59 -14.47
CA ASN A 124 12.63 -8.81 -15.57
C ASN A 124 13.28 -9.57 -16.73
N VAL A 125 13.67 -10.82 -16.49
CA VAL A 125 14.33 -11.71 -17.44
C VAL A 125 13.67 -13.09 -17.43
N VAL A 126 14.14 -13.98 -18.29
CA VAL A 126 13.69 -15.37 -18.34
C VAL A 126 14.58 -16.22 -17.44
N TYR A 127 13.98 -17.00 -16.55
CA TYR A 127 14.67 -17.95 -15.68
C TYR A 127 14.46 -19.37 -16.20
N THR A 128 15.56 -20.09 -16.41
CA THR A 128 15.56 -21.42 -17.02
C THR A 128 15.01 -22.51 -16.10
N THR A 129 14.52 -23.60 -16.68
CA THR A 129 14.10 -24.79 -15.91
C THR A 129 15.28 -25.61 -15.36
N GLY A 130 15.01 -26.53 -14.43
CA GLY A 130 15.96 -27.52 -13.92
C GLY A 130 16.84 -27.06 -12.76
N VAL A 131 16.73 -25.81 -12.33
CA VAL A 131 17.44 -25.28 -11.16
C VAL A 131 16.49 -24.47 -10.27
N THR A 132 16.91 -24.25 -9.02
CA THR A 132 16.27 -23.26 -8.14
C THR A 132 17.02 -21.95 -8.28
N HIS A 133 16.30 -20.89 -8.67
CA HIS A 133 16.88 -19.56 -8.81
C HIS A 133 16.62 -18.76 -7.53
N GLU A 134 17.63 -18.08 -7.02
CA GLU A 134 17.48 -17.09 -5.95
C GLU A 134 17.39 -15.69 -6.55
N SER A 135 16.52 -14.85 -6.00
CA SER A 135 16.32 -13.48 -6.45
C SER A 135 17.57 -12.62 -6.27
N GLU A 136 17.77 -11.64 -7.15
CA GLU A 136 18.92 -10.74 -7.06
C GLU A 136 18.77 -9.75 -5.90
N ASN A 137 17.53 -9.34 -5.60
CA ASN A 137 17.18 -8.42 -4.53
C ASN A 137 16.31 -9.11 -3.46
N THR A 138 16.16 -8.45 -2.32
CA THR A 138 15.26 -8.91 -1.25
C THR A 138 13.80 -8.84 -1.68
N VAL A 139 12.97 -9.68 -1.09
CA VAL A 139 11.52 -9.68 -1.32
C VAL A 139 10.90 -8.41 -0.74
N ASN A 140 9.96 -7.80 -1.47
CA ASN A 140 9.24 -6.61 -1.05
C ASN A 140 7.72 -6.76 -1.20
N ILE A 141 7.14 -7.77 -0.52
CA ILE A 141 5.69 -7.98 -0.49
C ILE A 141 4.94 -6.99 0.41
N MET A 142 5.65 -6.24 1.26
CA MET A 142 5.12 -5.14 2.07
C MET A 142 5.36 -3.80 1.38
N LYS A 143 4.61 -3.53 0.30
CA LYS A 143 4.80 -2.35 -0.58
C LYS A 143 4.74 -1.00 0.16
N VAL A 144 3.87 -0.88 1.16
CA VAL A 144 3.65 0.38 1.89
C VAL A 144 4.47 0.38 3.17
N ASN A 145 5.50 1.23 3.21
CA ASN A 145 6.33 1.45 4.39
C ASN A 145 5.71 2.49 5.33
N CYS A 146 5.05 3.51 4.78
CA CYS A 146 4.43 4.59 5.53
C CYS A 146 3.11 5.00 4.87
N ILE A 147 2.10 5.25 5.70
CA ILE A 147 0.83 5.88 5.35
C ILE A 147 0.91 7.33 5.84
N LYS A 148 1.03 8.26 4.89
CA LYS A 148 0.93 9.69 5.12
C LYS A 148 -0.54 10.08 5.17
N VAL A 149 -0.95 10.74 6.25
CA VAL A 149 -2.28 11.37 6.36
C VAL A 149 -2.12 12.85 6.03
N GLU A 150 -2.58 13.28 4.87
CA GLU A 150 -2.56 14.68 4.46
C GLU A 150 -3.86 15.39 4.82
N CYS A 151 -3.77 16.64 5.27
CA CYS A 151 -4.92 17.49 5.57
C CYS A 151 -4.77 18.87 4.94
N ASN A 152 -5.78 19.30 4.17
CA ASN A 152 -5.75 20.59 3.47
C ASN A 152 -5.72 21.81 4.40
N LEU A 153 -6.01 21.65 5.69
CA LEU A 153 -6.12 22.75 6.65
C LEU A 153 -4.79 23.11 7.32
N ILE A 154 -3.75 22.29 7.21
CA ILE A 154 -2.53 22.48 8.00
C ILE A 154 -1.46 23.30 7.26
N VAL A 155 -0.62 23.98 8.05
CA VAL A 155 0.64 24.56 7.61
C VAL A 155 1.77 24.21 8.60
N GLY A 156 3.00 24.20 8.11
CA GLY A 156 4.21 24.00 8.92
C GLY A 156 4.72 22.57 9.00
N SER A 157 4.12 21.64 8.24
CA SER A 157 4.72 20.32 7.98
C SER A 157 5.69 20.42 6.79
N PHE A 158 6.76 19.62 6.81
CA PHE A 158 7.77 19.57 5.75
C PHE A 158 8.18 18.12 5.47
N CYS A 159 8.33 17.77 4.20
CA CYS A 159 8.88 16.50 3.73
C CYS A 159 10.12 16.83 2.89
N ASP A 160 11.29 16.32 3.26
CA ASP A 160 12.56 16.56 2.56
C ASP A 160 12.87 18.04 2.26
N GLY A 161 12.53 18.91 3.20
CA GLY A 161 12.74 20.36 3.11
C GLY A 161 11.67 21.12 2.30
N ALA A 162 10.72 20.43 1.67
CA ALA A 162 9.58 21.05 0.98
C ALA A 162 8.35 21.11 1.90
N PRO A 163 7.53 22.18 1.83
CA PRO A 163 6.27 22.25 2.58
C PRO A 163 5.34 21.06 2.26
N SER A 164 4.75 20.48 3.28
CA SER A 164 3.83 19.34 3.19
C SER A 164 2.52 19.61 3.93
N GLN A 165 1.49 18.86 3.59
CA GLN A 165 0.20 18.82 4.29
C GLN A 165 0.03 17.56 5.14
N THR A 166 1.10 16.77 5.36
CA THR A 166 1.07 15.60 6.23
C THR A 166 0.87 15.99 7.70
N ILE A 167 -0.27 15.60 8.29
CA ILE A 167 -0.62 15.84 9.71
C ILE A 167 -0.16 14.69 10.62
N HIS A 168 -0.01 13.48 10.06
CA HIS A 168 0.45 12.30 10.78
C HIS A 168 1.01 11.28 9.79
N GLU A 169 1.99 10.50 10.25
CA GLU A 169 2.55 9.37 9.52
C GLU A 169 2.49 8.13 10.42
N LEU A 170 2.06 7.01 9.85
CA LEU A 170 2.03 5.73 10.54
C LEU A 170 2.46 4.61 9.59
N TYR A 171 2.85 3.46 10.13
CA TYR A 171 3.02 2.24 9.35
C TYR A 171 2.03 1.17 9.84
N PRO A 172 1.49 0.31 8.96
CA PRO A 172 0.66 -0.80 9.40
C PRO A 172 1.46 -1.74 10.30
N THR A 173 1.07 -1.83 11.57
CA THR A 173 1.70 -2.73 12.58
C THR A 173 1.04 -4.10 12.64
N VAL A 174 -0.06 -4.28 11.90
CA VAL A 174 -0.85 -5.52 11.88
C VAL A 174 -0.74 -6.19 10.51
N PRO A 175 -0.84 -7.53 10.42
CA PRO A 175 -0.86 -8.24 9.15
C PRO A 175 -2.06 -7.86 8.27
N ALA A 176 -2.03 -8.26 7.01
CA ALA A 176 -3.19 -8.14 6.12
C ALA A 176 -4.41 -8.86 6.71
N GLY A 177 -5.60 -8.28 6.54
CA GLY A 177 -6.87 -8.80 7.07
C GLY A 177 -7.21 -8.37 8.50
N TYR A 178 -6.32 -7.68 9.21
CA TYR A 178 -6.57 -7.13 10.55
C TYR A 178 -6.94 -5.65 10.51
N LYS A 179 -7.50 -5.13 11.60
CA LYS A 179 -7.85 -3.71 11.72
C LYS A 179 -6.64 -2.85 12.08
N ILE A 180 -6.39 -1.80 11.30
CA ILE A 180 -5.45 -0.72 11.63
C ILE A 180 -6.18 0.27 12.54
N VAL A 181 -5.67 0.46 13.76
CA VAL A 181 -6.17 1.44 14.71
C VAL A 181 -5.01 2.29 15.17
N GLU A 182 -4.92 3.50 14.63
CA GLU A 182 -3.90 4.47 15.00
C GLU A 182 -4.51 5.53 15.92
N VAL A 183 -3.89 5.71 17.08
CA VAL A 183 -4.21 6.76 18.05
C VAL A 183 -2.87 7.38 18.49
N PRO A 184 -2.51 8.58 18.01
CA PRO A 184 -1.24 9.20 18.34
C PRO A 184 -1.10 9.38 19.86
N ARG A 185 -0.07 8.76 20.46
CA ARG A 185 0.19 8.88 21.91
C ARG A 185 0.49 10.31 22.34
N HIS A 186 1.19 11.05 21.46
CA HIS A 186 1.50 12.46 21.64
C HIS A 186 1.00 13.21 20.40
N PRO A 187 -0.24 13.75 20.43
CA PRO A 187 -0.80 14.46 19.28
C PRO A 187 0.06 15.67 18.90
N VAL A 188 0.50 15.73 17.65
CA VAL A 188 1.22 16.88 17.10
C VAL A 188 0.21 17.89 16.57
N PHE A 189 0.31 19.12 17.06
CA PHE A 189 -0.60 20.20 16.71
C PHE A 189 0.01 21.12 15.65
N TYR A 190 -0.68 21.24 14.51
CA TYR A 190 -0.32 22.15 13.43
C TYR A 190 -1.20 23.39 13.46
N ARG A 191 -0.66 24.53 12.99
CA ARG A 191 -1.47 25.72 12.78
C ARG A 191 -2.41 25.52 11.59
N LEU A 192 -3.60 26.09 11.71
CA LEU A 192 -4.55 26.16 10.61
C LEU A 192 -4.14 27.23 9.58
N ASN A 193 -4.48 27.00 8.32
CA ASN A 193 -4.26 27.96 7.22
C ASN A 193 -5.45 28.90 6.99
N THR A 194 -6.56 28.69 7.69
CA THR A 194 -7.81 29.46 7.58
C THR A 194 -8.46 29.62 8.95
N THR A 195 -9.21 30.71 9.14
CA THR A 195 -10.06 30.94 10.32
C THR A 195 -11.52 30.54 10.10
N SER A 196 -11.93 30.33 8.85
CA SER A 196 -13.28 29.89 8.50
C SER A 196 -13.17 28.57 7.74
N ILE A 197 -13.64 27.49 8.37
CA ILE A 197 -13.54 26.13 7.85
C ILE A 197 -14.88 25.74 7.25
N SER A 198 -14.96 25.77 5.92
CA SER A 198 -16.12 25.31 5.15
C SER A 198 -15.92 23.93 4.51
N LYS A 199 -14.66 23.47 4.42
CA LYS A 199 -14.33 22.19 3.79
C LYS A 199 -13.09 21.55 4.40
N VAL A 200 -13.17 20.26 4.69
CA VAL A 200 -12.04 19.45 5.15
C VAL A 200 -11.80 18.33 4.15
N ASN A 201 -10.58 18.21 3.67
CA ASN A 201 -10.11 17.13 2.82
C ASN A 201 -9.00 16.38 3.52
N ILE A 202 -9.08 15.05 3.49
CA ILE A 202 -8.01 14.16 3.94
C ILE A 202 -7.61 13.24 2.80
N VAL A 203 -6.31 13.08 2.59
CA VAL A 203 -5.77 12.19 1.56
C VAL A 203 -4.77 11.23 2.20
N LEU A 204 -4.91 9.94 1.93
CA LEU A 204 -3.96 8.92 2.35
C LEU A 204 -3.02 8.56 1.20
N LYS A 205 -1.72 8.73 1.44
CA LYS A 205 -0.66 8.42 0.48
C LYS A 205 0.39 7.49 1.06
N ASP A 206 1.08 6.77 0.20
CA ASP A 206 2.25 5.98 0.56
C ASP A 206 3.52 6.86 0.67
N GLN A 207 4.67 6.23 0.95
CA GLN A 207 5.96 6.90 1.05
C GLN A 207 6.40 7.63 -0.23
N ASN A 208 5.87 7.25 -1.41
CA ASN A 208 6.19 7.82 -2.71
C ASN A 208 5.09 8.76 -3.23
N ASP A 209 4.18 9.19 -2.36
CA ASP A 209 3.05 10.07 -2.66
C ASP A 209 1.98 9.46 -3.60
N PHE A 210 1.93 8.13 -3.72
CA PHE A 210 0.83 7.46 -4.42
C PHE A 210 -0.35 7.23 -3.48
N LEU A 211 -1.58 7.36 -4.01
CA LEU A 211 -2.79 7.06 -3.25
C LEU A 211 -2.79 5.61 -2.77
N ILE A 212 -3.15 5.41 -1.51
CA ILE A 212 -3.28 4.06 -0.97
C ILE A 212 -4.54 3.40 -1.54
N ASN A 213 -4.45 2.14 -1.92
CA ASN A 213 -5.61 1.36 -2.34
C ASN A 213 -6.24 0.68 -1.12
N LEU A 214 -7.34 1.23 -0.59
CA LEU A 214 -8.09 0.65 0.53
C LEU A 214 -9.07 -0.45 0.11
N ARG A 215 -9.16 -0.78 -1.19
CA ARG A 215 -10.09 -1.78 -1.75
C ARG A 215 -11.55 -1.61 -1.33
N GLY A 216 -12.00 -0.37 -1.09
CA GLY A 216 -13.38 -0.10 -0.67
C GLY A 216 -13.66 -0.33 0.81
N GLU A 217 -12.64 -0.61 1.63
CA GLU A 217 -12.81 -0.81 3.08
C GLU A 217 -13.19 0.50 3.80
N PRO A 218 -14.01 0.42 4.85
CA PRO A 218 -14.42 1.60 5.60
C PRO A 218 -13.22 2.22 6.32
N ILE A 219 -13.11 3.53 6.21
CA ILE A 219 -12.14 4.34 6.91
C ILE A 219 -12.83 5.43 7.73
N THR A 220 -12.34 5.63 8.95
CA THR A 220 -12.76 6.71 9.84
C THR A 220 -11.54 7.49 10.31
N ILE A 221 -11.55 8.81 10.09
CA ILE A 221 -10.51 9.73 10.55
C ILE A 221 -11.15 10.76 11.46
N ARG A 222 -10.53 10.98 12.62
CA ARG A 222 -10.96 12.00 13.59
C ARG A 222 -9.87 13.04 13.77
N LEU A 223 -10.24 14.30 13.65
CA LEU A 223 -9.38 15.45 13.86
C LEU A 223 -9.89 16.25 15.06
N GLN A 224 -8.98 16.86 15.81
CA GLN A 224 -9.32 17.78 16.90
C GLN A 224 -8.78 19.16 16.60
N ILE A 225 -9.64 20.16 16.76
CA ILE A 225 -9.26 21.57 16.68
C ILE A 225 -9.34 22.17 18.09
N THR A 226 -8.22 22.71 18.55
CA THR A 226 -8.09 23.43 19.83
C THR A 226 -7.73 24.89 19.59
N ARG A 227 -7.99 25.73 20.60
CA ARG A 227 -7.40 27.08 20.70
C ARG A 227 -5.89 26.99 20.88
#